data_AF-A0A662JT54-F1
#
_entry.id   AF-A0A662JT54-F1
#
_cell.length_a   1.000
_cell.length_b   1.000
_cell.length_c   1.000
_cell.angle_alpha   90.00
_cell.angle_beta   90.00
_cell.angle_gamma   90.00
#
_symmetry.space_group_name_H-M   'P 1'
#
loop_
_entity.id
_entity.type
_entity.pdbx_description
1 polymer ?
#
loop_
_entity_poly.entity_id
_entity_poly.type
_entity_poly.pdbx_seq_one_letter_code
_entity_poly.pdbx_strand_id
1 'polypeptide(L)' 'EICRRIASKCHVSRKCANAEVLPFLRVIFEGNPKMAAGIAKWLDLSEDMIRFIVGDRRKAKEIVKYMRK' A
#
# COMPACT_ATOMS: atom_id res chain seq x y z
N GLU A 1 2.79 -5.42 10.35
CA GLU A 1 3.68 -5.68 9.20
C GLU A 1 3.78 -4.50 8.22
N ILE A 2 2.67 -3.90 7.77
CA ILE A 2 2.68 -2.77 6.80
C ILE A 2 3.54 -1.58 7.25
N CYS A 3 3.31 -1.05 8.47
CA CYS A 3 4.08 0.10 8.96
C CYS A 3 5.57 -0.21 9.16
N ARG A 4 5.96 -1.49 9.32
CA ARG A 4 7.36 -1.92 9.40
C ARG A 4 8.04 -1.80 8.04
N ARG A 5 7.37 -2.24 6.98
CA ARG A 5 7.85 -2.13 5.59
C ARG A 5 7.98 -0.68 5.15
N ILE A 6 6.97 0.14 5.45
CA ILE A 6 7.00 1.59 5.21
C ILE A 6 8.17 2.23 5.98
N ALA A 7 8.26 1.99 7.30
CA ALA A 7 9.33 2.52 8.13
C ALA A 7 10.73 2.18 7.59
N SER A 8 10.91 0.93 7.15
CA SER A 8 12.19 0.47 6.59
C SER A 8 12.53 1.13 5.26
N LYS A 9 11.55 1.37 4.38
CA LYS A 9 11.76 1.94 3.04
C LYS A 9 11.84 3.47 3.05
N CYS A 10 11.14 4.11 3.97
CA CYS A 10 11.10 5.57 4.11
C CYS A 10 12.06 6.11 5.18
N HIS A 11 12.80 5.24 5.89
CA HIS A 11 13.70 5.61 6.99
C HIS A 11 13.04 6.42 8.11
N VAL A 12 11.83 6.03 8.50
CA VAL A 12 11.05 6.67 9.56
C VAL A 12 10.69 5.69 10.67
N SER A 13 10.22 6.21 11.80
CA SER A 13 9.67 5.34 12.86
C SER A 13 8.35 4.69 12.43
N ARG A 14 8.01 3.54 13.03
CA ARG A 14 6.69 2.90 12.83
C ARG A 14 5.53 3.81 13.21
N LYS A 15 5.73 4.68 14.20
CA LYS A 15 4.75 5.68 14.64
C LYS A 15 4.49 6.71 13.55
N CYS A 16 5.55 7.27 12.96
CA CYS A 16 5.45 8.20 11.83
C CYS A 16 4.85 7.50 10.60
N ALA A 17 5.29 6.29 10.24
CA ALA A 17 4.71 5.52 9.14
C ALA A 17 3.19 5.31 9.29
N ASN A 18 2.70 5.08 10.51
CA ASN A 18 1.27 4.90 10.77
C ASN A 18 0.49 6.21 10.75
N ALA A 19 1.02 7.26 11.37
CA ALA A 19 0.31 8.54 11.53
C ALA A 19 0.34 9.39 10.26
N GLU A 20 1.45 9.36 9.52
CA GLU A 20 1.70 10.29 8.42
C GLU A 20 1.65 9.61 7.07
N VAL A 21 2.23 8.40 6.90
CA VAL A 21 2.34 7.79 5.56
C VAL A 21 1.11 6.94 5.21
N LEU A 22 0.66 6.09 6.13
CA LEU A 22 -0.43 5.15 5.86
C LEU A 22 -1.75 5.82 5.42
N PRO A 23 -2.18 6.97 5.97
CA PRO A 23 -3.39 7.66 5.50
C PRO A 23 -3.31 8.08 4.03
N PHE A 24 -2.15 8.60 3.58
CA PHE A 24 -1.97 8.94 2.17
C PHE A 24 -1.97 7.70 1.27
N LEU A 25 -1.38 6.59 1.71
CA LEU A 25 -1.43 5.34 0.95
C LEU A 25 -2.88 4.86 0.73
N ARG A 26 -3.78 5.03 1.71
CA ARG A 26 -5.20 4.70 1.54
C ARG A 26 -5.83 5.49 0.40
N VAL A 27 -5.65 6.81 0.41
CA VAL A 27 -6.18 7.71 -0.62
C VAL A 27 -5.63 7.36 -2.00
N ILE A 28 -4.32 7.15 -2.11
CA ILE A 28 -3.67 6.78 -3.38
C ILE A 28 -4.19 5.45 -3.90
N PHE A 29 -4.32 4.45 -3.01
CA PHE A 29 -4.74 3.11 -3.40
C PHE A 29 -6.22 3.07 -3.81
N GLU A 30 -7.05 3.94 -3.24
CA GLU A 30 -8.46 4.04 -3.60
C GLU A 30 -8.70 4.75 -4.94
N GLY A 31 -7.85 5.72 -5.30
CA GLY A 31 -8.04 6.60 -6.46
C GLY A 31 -7.23 6.23 -7.70
N ASN A 32 -6.07 5.57 -7.56
CA ASN A 32 -5.20 5.25 -8.69
C ASN A 32 -4.59 3.84 -8.59
N PRO A 33 -5.26 2.81 -9.13
CA PRO A 33 -4.80 1.42 -9.05
C PRO A 33 -3.42 1.16 -9.66
N LYS A 34 -3.06 1.90 -10.73
CA LYS A 34 -1.75 1.77 -11.39
C LYS A 34 -0.62 2.30 -10.51
N MET A 35 -0.81 3.47 -9.91
CA MET A 35 0.16 4.07 -8.97
C MET A 35 0.28 3.21 -7.71
N ALA A 36 -0.86 2.75 -7.18
CA ALA A 36 -0.92 1.85 -6.05
C ALA A 36 -0.11 0.56 -6.26
N ALA A 37 -0.19 -0.03 -7.46
CA ALA A 37 0.57 -1.22 -7.80
C ALA A 37 2.10 -0.98 -7.77
N GLY A 38 2.55 0.19 -8.24
CA GLY A 38 3.96 0.58 -8.17
C GLY A 38 4.45 0.71 -6.72
N ILE A 39 3.67 1.39 -5.88
CA ILE A 39 3.98 1.55 -4.45
C ILE A 39 3.94 0.20 -3.72
N ALA A 40 2.93 -0.64 -4.00
CA ALA A 40 2.79 -1.96 -3.43
C ALA A 40 3.98 -2.87 -3.78
N LYS A 41 4.46 -2.83 -5.04
CA LYS A 41 5.70 -3.52 -5.45
C LYS A 41 6.91 -2.99 -4.68
N TRP A 42 7.08 -1.68 -4.58
CA TRP A 42 8.24 -1.08 -3.91
C TRP A 42 8.29 -1.39 -2.40
N LEU A 43 7.14 -1.44 -1.75
CA LEU A 43 6.96 -1.82 -0.35
C LEU A 43 6.88 -3.34 -0.12
N ASP A 44 6.88 -4.13 -1.19
CA ASP A 44 6.71 -5.60 -1.19
C ASP A 44 5.45 -6.05 -0.42
N LEU A 45 4.31 -5.42 -0.72
CA LEU A 45 3.03 -5.73 -0.07
C LEU A 45 2.36 -6.95 -0.68
N SER A 46 1.82 -7.83 0.17
CA SER A 46 0.95 -8.93 -0.27
C SER A 46 -0.46 -8.45 -0.62
N GLU A 47 -1.23 -9.30 -1.32
CA GLU A 47 -2.63 -9.03 -1.65
C GLU A 47 -3.48 -8.74 -0.40
N ASP A 48 -3.27 -9.47 0.70
CA ASP A 48 -3.98 -9.22 1.96
C ASP A 48 -3.65 -7.86 2.58
N MET A 49 -2.39 -7.40 2.46
CA MET A 49 -2.00 -6.07 2.93
C MET A 49 -2.60 -4.97 2.08
N ILE A 50 -2.63 -5.14 0.76
CA ILE A 50 -3.30 -4.21 -0.17
C ILE A 50 -4.79 -4.14 0.16
N ARG A 51 -5.43 -5.31 0.37
CA ARG A 51 -6.84 -5.39 0.76
C ARG A 51 -7.10 -4.71 2.10
N PHE A 52 -6.20 -4.82 3.07
CA PHE A 52 -6.30 -4.11 4.34
C PHE A 52 -6.22 -2.58 4.17
N ILE A 53 -5.35 -2.09 3.27
CA ILE A 53 -5.20 -0.65 3.02
C ILE A 53 -6.47 -0.09 2.37
N VAL A 54 -7.04 -0.79 1.39
CA VAL A 54 -8.17 -0.30 0.57
C VAL A 54 -9.53 -0.63 1.17
N GLY A 55 -9.63 -1.64 2.03
CA GLY A 55 -10.90 -2.13 2.58
C GLY A 55 -11.84 -2.81 1.57
N ASP A 56 -11.53 -2.76 0.27
CA ASP A 56 -12.34 -3.31 -0.81
C ASP A 56 -11.60 -4.42 -1.58
N ARG A 57 -12.24 -5.60 -1.68
CA ARG A 57 -11.68 -6.78 -2.35
C ARG A 57 -11.57 -6.61 -3.87
N ARG A 58 -12.51 -5.91 -4.51
CA ARG A 58 -12.51 -5.67 -5.96
C ARG A 58 -11.36 -4.75 -6.33
N LYS A 59 -11.20 -3.64 -5.60
CA LYS A 59 -10.09 -2.70 -5.81
C LYS A 59 -8.73 -3.35 -5.56
N ALA A 60 -8.60 -4.16 -4.51
CA ALA A 60 -7.36 -4.88 -4.24
C ALA A 60 -6.95 -5.81 -5.41
N LYS A 61 -7.91 -6.54 -5.99
CA LYS A 61 -7.66 -7.38 -7.17
C LYS A 61 -7.22 -6.57 -8.38
N GLU A 62 -7.79 -5.39 -8.57
CA GLU A 62 -7.42 -4.48 -9.66
C GLU A 62 -5.96 -4.02 -9.51
N ILE A 63 -5.54 -3.61 -8.31
CA ILE A 63 -4.16 -3.25 -8.01
C ILE A 63 -3.21 -4.44 -8.28
N VAL A 64 -3.57 -5.63 -7.81
CA VAL A 64 -2.78 -6.86 -8.03
C VAL A 64 -2.66 -7.19 -9.52
N LYS A 65 -3.69 -6.93 -10.32
CA LYS A 65 -3.63 -7.07 -11.79
C LYS A 65 -2.59 -6.14 -12.40
N TYR A 66 -2.50 -4.88 -11.94
CA TYR A 66 -1.45 -3.95 -12.36
C TYR A 66 -0.05 -4.33 -11.83
N MET A 67 0.04 -5.10 -10.74
CA MET A 67 1.34 -5.60 -10.26
C MET A 67 1.90 -6.74 -11.13
N ARG A 68 1.06 -7.49 -11.85
CA ARG A 68 1.54 -8.58 -12.73
C ARG A 68 1.90 -8.11 -14.13
N LYS A 69 1.45 -6.91 -14.50
CA LYS A 69 1.96 -6.17 -15.66
C LYS A 69 3.30 -5.52 -15.33
#